data_AF-A0A293LLJ0-F1
#
_entry.id   AF-A0A293LLJ0-F1
#
_cell.length_a   1.000
_cell.length_b   1.000
_cell.length_c   1.000
_cell.angle_alpha   90.00
_cell.angle_beta   90.00
_cell.angle_gamma   90.00
#
_symmetry.space_group_name_H-M   'P 1'
#
loop_
_entity.id
_entity.type
_entity.pdbx_description
1 polymer ?
#
loop_
_entity_poly.entity_id
_entity_poly.type
_entity_poly.pdbx_seq_one_letter_code
_entity_poly.pdbx_strand_id
1 'polypeptide(L)'
;MYVCLFMGCLCFSFFPPFSLFCSSPSACLSSPVTNVAITIGRLGYVCPEEVAPMLQQFIRPWCSSLRNIRDNEEKDSAFRGICSMISVNPGGVVQDFIFFCDAVASWVNPKPDLKQTFHEILHGFKNQVGHENWQQFSDQLPPALKERLSVNYGV
;
A
#
# COMPACT_ATOMS: atom_id res chain seq x y z
N MET A 1 10.76 18.00 -17.57
CA MET A 1 10.59 19.17 -16.67
C MET A 1 9.13 19.65 -16.59
N TYR A 2 8.37 19.74 -17.69
CA TYR A 2 6.95 20.16 -17.64
C TYR A 2 5.99 19.13 -17.00
N VAL A 3 6.29 17.82 -17.07
CA VAL A 3 5.45 16.76 -16.49
C VAL A 3 5.47 16.79 -14.95
N CYS A 4 6.65 16.99 -14.34
CA CYS A 4 6.78 17.11 -12.87
C CYS A 4 6.06 18.34 -12.31
N LEU A 5 6.10 19.48 -13.00
CA LEU A 5 5.40 20.71 -12.55
C LEU A 5 3.87 20.55 -12.62
N PHE A 6 3.36 19.89 -13.66
CA PHE A 6 1.92 19.62 -13.78
C PHE A 6 1.45 18.57 -12.76
N MET A 7 2.28 17.56 -12.47
CA MET A 7 2.01 16.56 -11.44
C MET A 7 2.12 17.10 -10.02
N GLY A 8 3.00 18.05 -9.73
CA GLY A 8 3.06 18.75 -8.45
C GLY A 8 1.75 19.49 -8.14
N CYS A 9 1.19 20.22 -9.12
CA CYS A 9 -0.12 20.87 -8.97
C CYS A 9 -1.29 19.88 -8.84
N LEU A 10 -1.27 18.77 -9.58
CA LEU A 10 -2.28 17.70 -9.44
C LEU A 10 -2.15 17.02 -8.07
N CYS A 11 -0.96 16.63 -7.62
CA CYS A 11 -0.73 16.08 -6.28
C CYS A 11 -1.25 17.02 -5.19
N PHE A 12 -0.89 18.31 -5.25
CA PHE A 12 -1.31 19.29 -4.26
C PHE A 12 -2.83 19.56 -4.28
N SER A 13 -3.49 19.35 -5.42
CA SER A 13 -4.94 19.54 -5.55
C SER A 13 -5.76 18.27 -5.28
N PHE A 14 -5.18 17.07 -5.45
CA PHE A 14 -5.87 15.78 -5.29
C PHE A 14 -5.62 15.11 -3.92
N PHE A 15 -4.47 15.33 -3.27
CA PHE A 15 -4.13 14.72 -1.99
C PHE A 15 -4.85 15.31 -0.77
N PRO A 16 -5.00 16.64 -0.61
CA PRO A 16 -5.83 17.20 0.46
C PRO A 16 -7.29 16.72 0.43
N PRO A 17 -7.98 16.64 -0.73
CA PRO A 17 -9.32 16.07 -0.76
C PRO A 17 -9.32 14.55 -0.57
N PHE A 18 -8.23 13.81 -0.82
CA PHE A 18 -8.18 12.37 -0.53
C PHE A 18 -8.22 12.07 0.97
N SER A 19 -7.42 12.77 1.79
CA SER A 19 -7.45 12.58 3.25
C SER A 19 -8.81 12.96 3.83
N LEU A 20 -9.45 14.02 3.33
CA LEU A 20 -10.81 14.43 3.69
C LEU A 20 -11.89 13.45 3.20
N PHE A 21 -11.79 12.94 1.97
CA PHE A 21 -12.77 12.03 1.37
C PHE A 21 -12.73 10.64 2.02
N CYS A 22 -11.53 10.12 2.32
CA CYS A 22 -11.38 8.86 3.05
C CYS A 22 -11.71 8.95 4.54
N SER A 23 -11.69 10.14 5.14
CA SER A 23 -12.10 10.35 6.55
C SER A 23 -13.62 10.38 6.74
N SER A 24 -14.40 10.40 5.66
CA SER A 24 -15.86 10.44 5.74
C SER A 24 -16.46 9.03 5.89
N PRO A 25 -17.24 8.73 6.96
CA PRO A 25 -17.80 7.39 7.22
C PRO A 25 -18.72 6.85 6.11
N SER A 26 -19.24 7.74 5.26
CA SER A 26 -20.15 7.44 4.15
C SER A 26 -19.46 7.10 2.83
N ALA A 27 -18.12 7.21 2.74
CA ALA A 27 -17.36 6.95 1.51
C ALA A 27 -16.98 5.47 1.29
N CYS A 28 -17.12 4.61 2.32
CA CYS A 28 -16.67 3.21 2.32
C CYS A 28 -17.32 2.28 1.26
N LEU A 29 -18.31 2.72 0.47
CA LEU A 29 -19.07 1.84 -0.42
C LEU A 29 -19.26 2.35 -1.86
N SER A 30 -18.54 3.37 -2.33
CA SER A 30 -18.75 3.93 -3.68
C SER A 30 -17.50 3.82 -4.58
N SER A 31 -17.73 3.38 -5.83
CA SER A 31 -16.77 3.28 -6.94
C SER A 31 -15.76 4.45 -7.13
N PRO A 32 -16.02 5.72 -6.73
CA PRO A 32 -14.99 6.76 -6.77
C PRO A 32 -13.76 6.48 -5.90
N VAL A 33 -13.90 5.91 -4.69
CA VAL A 33 -12.73 5.70 -3.79
C VAL A 33 -11.75 4.69 -4.39
N THR A 34 -12.27 3.63 -5.01
CA THR A 34 -11.46 2.59 -5.66
C THR A 34 -10.72 3.16 -6.87
N ASN A 35 -11.40 3.98 -7.69
CA ASN A 35 -10.78 4.64 -8.84
C ASN A 35 -9.67 5.62 -8.43
N VAL A 36 -9.85 6.33 -7.31
CA VAL A 36 -8.81 7.23 -6.78
C VAL A 36 -7.63 6.43 -6.22
N ALA A 37 -7.88 5.36 -5.47
CA ALA A 37 -6.83 4.48 -4.96
C ALA A 37 -5.99 3.83 -6.08
N ILE A 38 -6.63 3.39 -7.16
CA ILE A 38 -5.96 2.85 -8.35
C ILE A 38 -5.13 3.95 -9.05
N THR A 39 -5.68 5.15 -9.18
CA THR A 39 -4.98 6.29 -9.81
C THR A 39 -3.73 6.69 -9.02
N ILE A 40 -3.80 6.73 -7.68
CA ILE A 40 -2.64 7.01 -6.82
C ILE A 40 -1.57 5.93 -6.98
N GLY A 41 -1.96 4.65 -7.03
CA GLY A 41 -1.02 3.56 -7.31
C GLY A 41 -0.31 3.77 -8.66
N ARG A 42 -1.05 4.06 -9.73
CA ARG A 42 -0.47 4.32 -11.06
C ARG A 42 0.44 5.54 -11.08
N LEU A 43 0.08 6.63 -10.39
CA LEU A 43 0.96 7.80 -10.23
C LEU A 43 2.26 7.44 -9.53
N GLY A 44 2.20 6.64 -8.46
CA GLY A 44 3.37 6.15 -7.75
C GLY A 44 4.25 5.20 -8.55
N TYR A 45 3.69 4.51 -9.55
CA TYR A 45 4.47 3.72 -10.49
C TYR A 45 5.28 4.60 -11.46
N VAL A 46 4.72 5.75 -11.89
CA VAL A 46 5.36 6.65 -12.85
C VAL A 46 6.34 7.62 -12.18
N CYS A 47 6.00 8.16 -11.00
CA CYS A 47 6.84 9.09 -10.24
C CYS A 47 6.85 8.73 -8.76
N PRO A 48 7.57 7.65 -8.37
CA PRO A 48 7.62 7.23 -6.98
C PRO A 48 8.27 8.28 -6.07
N GLU A 49 9.30 9.00 -6.53
CA GLU A 49 10.03 9.99 -5.70
C GLU A 49 9.15 11.15 -5.20
N GLU A 50 8.17 11.58 -5.98
CA GLU A 50 7.29 12.72 -5.63
C GLU A 50 6.12 12.29 -4.71
N VAL A 51 5.67 11.04 -4.85
CA VAL A 51 4.47 10.54 -4.15
C VAL A 51 4.83 9.77 -2.87
N ALA A 52 5.98 9.10 -2.85
CA ALA A 52 6.45 8.32 -1.72
C ALA A 52 6.59 9.11 -0.39
N PRO A 53 6.92 10.42 -0.36
CA PRO A 53 6.88 11.22 0.87
C PRO A 53 5.48 11.34 1.47
N MET A 54 4.42 11.25 0.66
CA MET A 54 3.03 11.33 1.11
C MET A 54 2.45 9.98 1.51
N LEU A 55 3.18 8.87 1.31
CA LEU A 55 2.70 7.50 1.53
C LEU A 55 1.99 7.34 2.89
N GLN A 56 2.58 7.87 3.95
CA GLN A 56 2.04 7.79 5.32
C GLN A 56 0.64 8.43 5.45
N GLN A 57 0.32 9.45 4.66
CA GLN A 57 -0.96 10.16 4.76
C GLN A 57 -2.14 9.35 4.20
N PHE A 58 -1.88 8.44 3.26
CA PHE A 58 -2.94 7.77 2.51
C PHE A 58 -2.88 6.24 2.56
N ILE A 59 -1.77 5.64 3.01
CA ILE A 59 -1.61 4.18 2.96
C ILE A 59 -2.70 3.45 3.74
N ARG A 60 -3.08 3.96 4.91
CA ARG A 60 -4.09 3.35 5.77
C ARG A 60 -5.48 3.29 5.10
N PRO A 61 -6.08 4.41 4.66
CA PRO A 61 -7.35 4.33 3.93
C PRO A 61 -7.24 3.64 2.57
N TRP A 62 -6.08 3.69 1.91
CA TRP A 62 -5.82 2.96 0.67
C TRP A 62 -5.88 1.44 0.87
N CYS A 63 -5.17 0.92 1.88
CA CYS A 63 -5.18 -0.50 2.25
C CYS A 63 -6.58 -0.96 2.65
N SER A 64 -7.29 -0.15 3.46
CA SER A 64 -8.67 -0.45 3.88
C SER A 64 -9.65 -0.52 2.71
N SER A 65 -9.44 0.32 1.69
CA SER A 65 -10.26 0.31 0.48
C SER A 65 -9.97 -0.91 -0.39
N LEU A 66 -8.70 -1.21 -0.65
CA LEU A 66 -8.32 -2.29 -1.57
C LEU A 66 -8.45 -3.70 -0.98
N ARG A 67 -8.40 -3.89 0.34
CA ARG A 67 -8.59 -5.22 0.97
C ARG A 67 -9.95 -5.85 0.65
N ASN A 68 -10.97 -5.03 0.37
CA ASN A 68 -12.33 -5.50 0.09
C ASN A 68 -12.60 -5.70 -1.41
N ILE A 69 -11.64 -5.35 -2.28
CA ILE A 69 -11.78 -5.48 -3.73
C ILE A 69 -11.29 -6.87 -4.17
N ARG A 70 -12.06 -7.50 -5.05
CA ARG A 70 -11.70 -8.77 -5.68
C ARG A 70 -10.43 -8.61 -6.53
N ASP A 71 -9.61 -9.65 -6.56
CA ASP A 71 -8.36 -9.64 -7.33
C ASP A 71 -8.67 -9.45 -8.83
N ASN A 72 -8.27 -8.29 -9.36
CA ASN A 72 -8.42 -7.90 -10.77
C ASN A 72 -7.17 -7.15 -11.25
N GLU A 73 -7.11 -6.83 -12.55
CA GLU A 73 -5.94 -6.15 -13.14
C GLU A 73 -5.72 -4.75 -12.58
N GLU A 74 -6.79 -4.06 -12.18
CA GLU A 74 -6.71 -2.73 -11.60
C GLU A 74 -6.03 -2.77 -10.22
N LYS A 75 -6.45 -3.71 -9.35
CA LYS A 75 -5.83 -3.99 -8.06
C LYS A 75 -4.36 -4.38 -8.24
N ASP A 76 -4.05 -5.24 -9.21
CA ASP A 76 -2.66 -5.62 -9.54
C ASP A 76 -1.80 -4.39 -9.87
N SER A 77 -2.28 -3.54 -10.78
CA SER A 77 -1.57 -2.31 -11.15
C SER A 77 -1.39 -1.34 -9.97
N ALA A 78 -2.39 -1.23 -9.09
CA ALA A 78 -2.36 -0.35 -7.93
C ALA A 78 -1.32 -0.82 -6.89
N PHE A 79 -1.28 -2.13 -6.61
CA PHE A 79 -0.31 -2.71 -5.68
C PHE A 79 1.12 -2.61 -6.20
N ARG A 80 1.37 -2.81 -7.52
CA ARG A 80 2.70 -2.57 -8.10
C ARG A 80 3.18 -1.14 -7.87
N GLY A 81 2.29 -0.17 -8.04
CA GLY A 81 2.56 1.23 -7.77
C GLY A 81 2.94 1.49 -6.31
N ILE A 82 2.16 0.96 -5.37
CA ILE A 82 2.46 1.07 -3.94
C ILE A 82 3.78 0.38 -3.58
N CYS A 83 4.06 -0.80 -4.09
CA CYS A 83 5.33 -1.48 -3.84
C CYS A 83 6.53 -0.69 -4.39
N SER A 84 6.39 -0.05 -5.56
CA SER A 84 7.41 0.86 -6.10
C SER A 84 7.66 2.05 -5.17
N MET A 85 6.59 2.68 -4.66
CA MET A 85 6.70 3.78 -3.71
C MET A 85 7.32 3.35 -2.37
N ILE A 86 6.94 2.19 -1.83
CA ILE A 86 7.53 1.65 -0.60
C ILE A 86 9.02 1.36 -0.79
N SER A 87 9.43 0.91 -1.99
CA SER A 87 10.84 0.67 -2.30
C SER A 87 11.67 1.96 -2.27
N VAL A 88 11.05 3.10 -2.61
CA VAL A 88 11.70 4.42 -2.56
C VAL A 88 11.66 5.04 -1.16
N ASN A 89 10.55 4.92 -0.45
CA ASN A 89 10.38 5.43 0.91
C ASN A 89 9.76 4.37 1.85
N PRO A 90 10.55 3.40 2.32
CA PRO A 90 10.05 2.40 3.26
C PRO A 90 9.69 3.03 4.62
N GLY A 91 10.31 4.16 4.98
CA GLY A 91 10.01 4.92 6.19
C GLY A 91 8.55 5.39 6.28
N GLY A 92 7.93 5.67 5.12
CA GLY A 92 6.55 6.14 5.06
C GLY A 92 5.50 5.09 5.40
N VAL A 93 5.84 3.80 5.37
CA VAL A 93 4.90 2.70 5.66
C VAL A 93 5.05 2.11 7.06
N VAL A 94 6.15 2.39 7.76
CA VAL A 94 6.53 1.68 9.01
C VAL A 94 5.42 1.71 10.07
N GLN A 95 4.81 2.87 10.29
CA GLN A 95 3.78 3.06 11.32
C GLN A 95 2.47 2.31 11.02
N ASP A 96 2.14 2.18 9.73
CA ASP A 96 0.88 1.60 9.25
C ASP A 96 1.10 0.27 8.51
N PHE A 97 2.26 -0.38 8.70
CA PHE A 97 2.67 -1.57 7.95
C PHE A 97 1.72 -2.76 8.15
N ILE A 98 1.05 -2.83 9.31
CA ILE A 98 0.02 -3.83 9.59
C ILE A 98 -1.14 -3.77 8.59
N PHE A 99 -1.53 -2.57 8.14
CA PHE A 99 -2.59 -2.40 7.12
C PHE A 99 -2.12 -2.88 5.75
N PHE A 100 -0.84 -2.67 5.43
CA PHE A 100 -0.25 -3.20 4.21
C PHE A 100 -0.21 -4.74 4.24
N CYS A 101 0.25 -5.33 5.33
CA CYS A 101 0.24 -6.78 5.55
C CYS A 101 -1.15 -7.40 5.38
N ASP A 102 -2.17 -6.80 5.99
CA ASP A 102 -3.57 -7.23 5.86
C ASP A 102 -4.08 -7.12 4.42
N ALA A 103 -3.75 -6.03 3.73
CA ALA A 103 -4.09 -5.85 2.32
C ALA A 103 -3.38 -6.87 1.40
N VAL A 104 -2.13 -7.22 1.68
CA VAL A 104 -1.39 -8.29 0.97
C VAL A 104 -2.01 -9.66 1.24
N ALA A 105 -2.42 -9.94 2.47
CA ALA A 105 -3.06 -11.21 2.83
C ALA A 105 -4.46 -11.38 2.23
N SER A 106 -5.11 -10.27 1.81
CA SER A 106 -6.40 -10.29 1.09
C SER A 106 -6.31 -10.93 -0.30
N TRP A 107 -5.11 -11.02 -0.88
CA TRP A 107 -4.91 -11.66 -2.18
C TRP A 107 -5.07 -13.17 -2.08
N VAL A 108 -5.87 -13.75 -2.98
CA VAL A 108 -6.11 -15.20 -3.05
C VAL A 108 -5.11 -15.84 -3.99
N ASN A 109 -4.95 -15.29 -5.20
CA ASN A 109 -4.05 -15.84 -6.22
C ASN A 109 -3.32 -14.71 -6.98
N PRO A 110 -2.38 -14.00 -6.32
CA PRO A 110 -1.62 -12.95 -6.98
C PRO A 110 -0.76 -13.54 -8.10
N LYS A 111 -0.52 -12.75 -9.16
CA LYS A 111 0.43 -13.12 -10.22
C LYS A 111 1.82 -13.36 -9.62
N PRO A 112 2.63 -14.28 -10.18
CA PRO A 112 3.89 -14.70 -9.56
C PRO A 112 4.88 -13.54 -9.39
N ASP A 113 4.90 -12.60 -10.34
CA ASP A 113 5.73 -11.40 -10.28
C ASP A 113 5.28 -10.44 -9.16
N LEU A 114 3.97 -10.21 -9.00
CA LEU A 114 3.44 -9.42 -7.89
C LEU A 114 3.72 -10.09 -6.53
N LYS A 115 3.55 -11.43 -6.47
CA LYS A 115 3.85 -12.21 -5.27
C LYS A 115 5.32 -12.08 -4.86
N GLN A 116 6.23 -12.10 -5.83
CA GLN A 116 7.66 -11.86 -5.60
C GLN A 116 7.91 -10.46 -5.03
N THR A 117 7.26 -9.43 -5.58
CA THR A 117 7.37 -8.07 -5.04
C THR A 117 6.87 -7.97 -3.60
N PHE A 118 5.76 -8.63 -3.25
CA PHE A 118 5.30 -8.69 -1.86
C PHE A 118 6.31 -9.36 -0.94
N HIS A 119 6.91 -10.46 -1.39
CA HIS A 119 7.96 -11.15 -0.65
C HIS A 119 9.16 -10.23 -0.37
N GLU A 120 9.63 -9.51 -1.39
CA GLU A 120 10.74 -8.56 -1.26
C GLU A 120 10.45 -7.43 -0.28
N ILE A 121 9.25 -6.84 -0.33
CA ILE A 121 8.85 -5.78 0.61
C ILE A 121 8.75 -6.31 2.04
N LEU A 122 8.12 -7.48 2.26
CA LEU A 122 7.95 -8.06 3.59
C LEU A 122 9.29 -8.44 4.24
N HIS A 123 10.16 -9.12 3.48
CA HIS A 123 11.51 -9.47 3.95
C HIS A 123 12.40 -8.23 4.10
N GLY A 124 12.27 -7.25 3.20
CA GLY A 124 12.96 -5.97 3.30
C GLY A 124 12.61 -5.24 4.61
N PHE A 125 11.33 -5.16 4.94
CA PHE A 125 10.88 -4.58 6.20
C PHE A 125 11.39 -5.36 7.42
N LYS A 126 11.27 -6.69 7.41
CA LYS A 126 11.78 -7.57 8.48
C LYS A 126 13.28 -7.37 8.73
N ASN A 127 14.07 -7.27 7.66
CA ASN A 127 15.51 -7.01 7.74
C ASN A 127 15.81 -5.60 8.27
N GLN A 128 15.00 -4.61 7.90
CA GLN A 128 15.19 -3.22 8.30
C GLN A 128 14.87 -2.99 9.79
N VAL A 129 13.77 -3.56 10.30
CA VAL A 129 13.42 -3.40 11.72
C VAL A 129 14.25 -4.31 12.63
N GLY A 130 14.80 -5.40 12.09
CA GLY A 130 15.58 -6.39 12.83
C GLY A 130 14.71 -7.43 13.54
N HIS A 131 15.33 -8.54 13.96
CA HIS A 131 14.61 -9.71 14.46
C HIS A 131 13.76 -9.43 15.71
N GLU A 132 14.29 -8.67 16.67
CA GLU A 132 13.58 -8.37 17.93
C GLU A 132 12.34 -7.49 17.69
N ASN A 133 12.47 -6.43 16.90
CA ASN A 133 11.34 -5.55 16.58
C ASN A 133 10.32 -6.25 15.67
N TRP A 134 10.78 -7.10 14.74
CA TRP A 134 9.88 -7.92 13.92
C TRP A 134 9.06 -8.87 14.77
N GLN A 135 9.64 -9.46 15.81
CA GLN A 135 8.93 -10.36 16.71
C GLN A 135 7.85 -9.62 17.50
N GLN A 136 8.18 -8.43 18.05
CA GLN A 136 7.19 -7.57 18.71
C GLN A 136 6.07 -7.13 17.77
N PHE A 137 6.40 -6.78 16.52
CA PHE A 137 5.42 -6.45 15.49
C PHE A 137 4.53 -7.66 15.15
N SER A 138 5.14 -8.83 14.98
CA SER A 138 4.46 -10.07 14.64
C SER A 138 3.51 -10.55 15.74
N ASP A 139 3.76 -10.18 17.00
CA ASP A 139 2.89 -10.50 18.13
C ASP A 139 1.70 -9.55 18.24
N GLN A 140 1.76 -8.37 17.62
CA GLN A 140 0.62 -7.46 17.47
C GLN A 140 -0.30 -7.85 16.31
N LEU A 141 0.18 -8.68 15.37
CA LEU A 141 -0.62 -9.14 14.25
C LEU A 141 -1.74 -10.08 14.72
N PRO A 142 -2.96 -9.96 14.16
CA PRO A 142 -4.00 -10.97 14.37
C PRO A 142 -3.50 -12.38 14.00
N PRO A 143 -3.87 -13.43 14.74
CA PRO A 143 -3.34 -14.78 14.55
C PRO A 143 -3.58 -15.32 13.13
N ALA A 144 -4.76 -15.06 12.56
CA ALA A 144 -5.09 -15.45 11.19
C ALA A 144 -4.20 -14.74 10.15
N LEU A 145 -3.85 -13.48 10.37
CA LEU A 145 -2.97 -12.73 9.47
C LEU A 145 -1.53 -13.26 9.56
N LYS A 146 -1.04 -13.50 10.77
CA LYS A 146 0.30 -14.07 11.02
C LYS A 146 0.47 -15.42 10.32
N GLU A 147 -0.50 -16.31 10.45
CA GLU A 147 -0.49 -17.62 9.78
C GLU A 147 -0.49 -17.47 8.25
N ARG A 148 -1.33 -16.60 7.69
CA ARG A 148 -1.40 -16.35 6.25
C ARG A 148 -0.08 -15.81 5.70
N LEU A 149 0.56 -14.89 6.40
CA LEU A 149 1.84 -14.33 5.98
C LEU A 149 2.97 -15.37 6.08
N SER A 150 2.98 -16.15 7.15
CA SER A 150 3.94 -17.23 7.34
C SER A 150 3.82 -18.30 6.25
N VAL A 151 2.61 -18.78 5.94
CA VAL A 151 2.38 -19.82 4.92
C VAL A 151 2.68 -19.32 3.50
N ASN A 152 2.34 -18.07 3.18
CA ASN A 152 2.47 -17.57 1.81
C ASN A 152 3.83 -16.93 1.49
N TYR A 153 4.49 -16.34 2.49
CA TYR A 153 5.69 -15.51 2.30
C TYR A 153 6.86 -15.88 3.24
N GLY A 154 6.65 -16.74 4.25
CA GLY A 154 7.72 -17.22 5.14
C GLY A 154 8.28 -16.15 6.09
N VAL A 155 7.48 -15.13 6.43
CA VAL A 155 7.88 -14.03 7.32
C VAL A 155 7.41 -14.20 8.76
#